data_AF-A0A8H2ZPL4-F1
#
_entry.id   AF-A0A8H2ZPL4-F1
#
_cell.length_a   1.000
_cell.length_b   1.000
_cell.length_c   1.000
_cell.angle_alpha   90.00
_cell.angle_beta   90.00
_cell.angle_gamma   90.00
#
_symmetry.space_group_name_H-M   'P 1'
#
loop_
_entity.id
_entity.type
_entity.pdbx_description
1 polymer ?
#
loop_
_entity_poly.entity_id
_entity_poly.type
_entity_poly.pdbx_seq_one_letter_code
_entity_poly.pdbx_strand_id
1 'polypeptide(L)'
;MFRTFILFNSLPKELQLTIWKLALQDVGPRTVKLRLCWWEYKVPTTGCRDYLGSILTARQKYKAKIPSLLHTCQDSREVALKVYKLSFAKLLQDRPVYFDIEKDTLWVSGGCRQNFRFPVRLIGMDGFRNLIITPSSRGFIGHNSAITSFEPLSTWLNEFLLGTKGPKKHVQIVHQEDRMFSTVDDTDAQLLYNGFMRVFNKQQIHSEIDHRYYPSITVVRRDNLDFGGGHW
;
A
#
# COMPACT_ATOMS: atom_id res chain seq x y z
N MET A 1 0.60 -23.57 -48.32
CA MET A 1 1.76 -24.10 -47.56
C MET A 1 1.52 -23.76 -46.10
N PHE A 2 1.15 -24.74 -45.25
CA PHE A 2 0.87 -24.48 -43.84
C PHE A 2 2.19 -24.46 -43.06
N ARG A 3 2.45 -23.37 -42.33
CA ARG A 3 3.58 -23.29 -41.40
C ARG A 3 3.24 -24.13 -40.18
N THR A 4 4.07 -25.11 -39.84
CA THR A 4 3.96 -25.89 -38.61
C THR A 4 4.32 -25.02 -37.41
N PHE A 5 3.45 -24.98 -36.39
CA PHE A 5 3.72 -24.26 -35.16
C PHE A 5 4.73 -25.04 -34.31
N ILE A 6 5.82 -24.39 -33.90
CA ILE A 6 6.81 -24.99 -33.00
C ILE A 6 6.27 -24.89 -31.57
N LEU A 7 6.17 -26.02 -30.87
CA LEU A 7 5.75 -26.04 -29.47
C LEU A 7 6.73 -25.25 -28.59
N PHE A 8 6.22 -24.55 -27.58
CA PHE A 8 7.03 -23.72 -26.69
C PHE A 8 8.21 -24.48 -26.07
N ASN A 9 7.98 -25.70 -25.58
CA ASN A 9 9.00 -26.54 -24.96
C ASN A 9 10.09 -27.01 -25.95
N SER A 10 9.84 -26.91 -27.25
CA SER A 10 10.79 -27.26 -28.31
C SER A 10 11.66 -26.07 -28.74
N LEU A 11 11.38 -24.86 -28.24
CA LEU A 11 12.22 -23.70 -28.51
C LEU A 11 13.55 -23.80 -27.75
N PRO A 12 14.65 -23.24 -28.29
CA PRO A 12 15.87 -23.01 -27.53
C PRO A 12 15.58 -22.28 -26.20
N LYS A 13 16.31 -22.65 -25.15
CA LYS A 13 16.09 -22.13 -23.79
C LYS A 13 16.11 -20.60 -23.71
N GLU A 14 16.98 -19.96 -24.48
CA GLU A 14 17.10 -18.51 -24.58
C GLU A 14 15.81 -17.84 -25.06
N LEU A 15 15.14 -18.43 -26.07
CA LEU A 15 13.86 -17.95 -26.57
C LEU A 15 12.74 -18.17 -25.56
N GLN A 16 12.71 -19.33 -24.90
CA GLN A 16 11.74 -19.60 -23.83
C GLN A 16 11.85 -18.56 -22.70
N LEU A 17 13.07 -18.29 -22.22
CA LEU A 17 13.31 -17.27 -21.20
C LEU A 17 12.97 -15.86 -21.68
N THR A 18 13.22 -15.54 -22.95
CA THR A 18 12.84 -14.26 -23.55
C THR A 18 11.33 -14.09 -23.56
N ILE A 19 10.59 -15.12 -23.96
CA ILE A 19 9.12 -15.14 -23.91
C ILE A 19 8.62 -14.94 -22.48
N TRP A 20 9.19 -15.60 -21.48
CA TRP A 20 8.78 -15.40 -20.08
C TRP A 20 9.06 -13.98 -19.57
N LYS A 21 10.19 -13.38 -19.97
CA LYS A 21 10.50 -11.98 -19.63
C LYS A 21 9.50 -11.01 -20.28
N LEU A 22 9.14 -11.23 -21.54
CA LEU A 22 8.12 -10.44 -22.24
C LEU A 22 6.74 -10.61 -21.58
N ALA A 23 6.35 -11.86 -21.30
CA ALA A 23 5.11 -12.15 -20.59
C ALA A 23 5.03 -11.48 -19.21
N LEU A 24 6.17 -11.35 -18.50
CA LEU A 24 6.26 -10.62 -17.23
C LEU A 24 6.08 -9.10 -17.41
N GLN A 25 6.57 -8.54 -18.51
CA GLN A 25 6.39 -7.12 -18.83
C GLN A 25 4.92 -6.80 -19.15
N ASP A 26 4.24 -7.72 -19.82
CA ASP A 26 2.82 -7.62 -20.16
C ASP A 26 1.88 -7.77 -18.96
N VAL A 27 2.36 -8.28 -17.82
CA VAL A 27 1.56 -8.27 -16.58
C VAL A 27 1.36 -6.82 -16.13
N GLY A 28 0.12 -6.36 -16.28
CA GLY A 28 -0.31 -5.05 -15.82
C GLY A 28 -0.24 -4.91 -14.29
N PRO A 29 -0.17 -3.66 -13.79
CA PRO A 29 -0.34 -3.35 -12.37
C PRO A 29 -1.57 -4.02 -11.75
N ARG A 30 -1.46 -4.44 -10.50
CA ARG A 30 -2.60 -4.98 -9.74
C ARG A 30 -2.75 -4.27 -8.40
N THR A 31 -3.96 -4.30 -7.88
CA THR A 31 -4.28 -3.73 -6.57
C THR A 31 -4.40 -4.82 -5.52
N VAL A 32 -3.55 -4.77 -4.48
CA VAL A 32 -3.62 -5.64 -3.30
C VAL A 32 -4.39 -4.92 -2.20
N LYS A 33 -5.60 -5.41 -1.90
CA LYS A 33 -6.50 -4.75 -0.94
C LYS A 33 -6.39 -5.32 0.48
N LEU A 34 -5.95 -4.47 1.40
CA LEU A 34 -5.87 -4.73 2.82
C LEU A 34 -7.00 -4.02 3.57
N ARG A 35 -7.59 -4.72 4.54
CA ARG A 35 -8.48 -4.11 5.53
C ARG A 35 -7.75 -4.12 6.86
N LEU A 36 -7.53 -2.93 7.41
CA LEU A 36 -6.86 -2.82 8.69
C LEU A 36 -7.84 -3.10 9.83
N CYS A 37 -7.36 -3.85 10.80
CA CYS A 37 -8.04 -4.19 12.04
C CYS A 37 -7.10 -3.81 13.17
N TRP A 38 -7.51 -2.87 14.03
CA TRP A 38 -6.83 -2.71 15.31
C TRP A 38 -7.49 -3.66 16.28
N TRP A 39 -6.67 -4.32 17.07
CA TRP A 39 -7.13 -4.96 18.28
C TRP A 39 -6.43 -4.27 19.44
N GLU A 40 -7.18 -4.02 20.48
CA GLU A 40 -6.60 -3.82 21.80
C GLU A 40 -6.52 -5.21 22.43
N TYR A 41 -5.43 -5.94 22.19
CA TYR A 41 -5.16 -7.09 23.04
C TYR A 41 -4.64 -6.55 24.38
N LYS A 42 -5.38 -6.80 25.46
CA LYS A 42 -4.74 -7.02 26.76
C LYS A 42 -4.11 -8.41 26.67
N VAL A 43 -2.82 -8.50 26.37
CA VAL A 43 -2.12 -9.79 26.52
C VAL A 43 -1.54 -9.81 27.94
N PRO A 44 -2.00 -10.68 28.85
CA PRO A 44 -1.27 -10.98 30.07
C PRO A 44 -0.36 -12.17 29.77
N THR A 45 0.88 -11.93 29.36
CA THR A 45 1.89 -13.01 29.40
C THR A 45 3.24 -12.46 29.84
N THR A 46 3.59 -12.80 31.08
CA THR A 46 4.94 -12.77 31.63
C THR A 46 5.91 -13.46 30.69
N GLY A 47 6.82 -12.70 30.08
CA GLY A 47 7.95 -13.22 29.30
C GLY A 47 8.12 -12.64 27.89
N CYS A 48 7.10 -12.01 27.31
CA CYS A 48 7.29 -11.19 26.12
C CYS A 48 7.77 -9.80 26.56
N ARG A 49 9.00 -9.42 26.19
CA ARG A 49 9.45 -8.02 26.33
C ARG A 49 8.43 -7.11 25.65
N ASP A 50 8.02 -6.08 26.36
CA ASP A 50 7.05 -5.06 25.96
C ASP A 50 7.38 -4.42 24.61
N TYR A 51 7.01 -5.07 23.53
CA TYR A 51 6.95 -4.45 22.21
C TYR A 51 5.48 -4.36 21.81
N LEU A 52 4.92 -3.20 22.15
CA LEU A 52 3.68 -2.60 21.64
C LEU A 52 2.41 -2.81 22.48
N GLY A 53 1.99 -1.73 23.13
CA GLY A 53 0.56 -1.39 23.22
C GLY A 53 -0.07 -1.42 21.81
N SER A 54 -1.33 -1.86 21.70
CA SER A 54 -2.11 -1.95 20.45
C SER A 54 -1.31 -2.38 19.20
N ILE A 55 -1.22 -3.67 18.90
CA ILE A 55 -0.61 -4.14 17.65
C ILE A 55 -1.58 -3.88 16.50
N LEU A 56 -1.19 -3.02 15.56
CA LEU A 56 -1.90 -2.89 14.28
C LEU A 56 -1.67 -4.16 13.46
N THR A 57 -2.75 -4.76 12.96
CA THR A 57 -2.60 -5.69 11.84
C THR A 57 -3.58 -5.43 10.73
N ALA A 58 -3.26 -5.99 9.59
CA ALA A 58 -4.15 -6.07 8.47
C ALA A 58 -4.74 -7.46 8.38
N ARG A 59 -6.05 -7.52 8.16
CA ARG A 59 -6.66 -8.68 7.54
C ARG A 59 -6.69 -8.43 6.05
N GLN A 60 -6.16 -9.36 5.28
CA GLN A 60 -6.38 -9.35 3.85
C GLN A 60 -7.89 -9.53 3.59
N LYS A 61 -8.55 -8.52 3.00
CA LYS A 61 -9.99 -8.58 2.74
C LYS A 61 -10.30 -9.49 1.56
N TYR A 62 -9.38 -9.54 0.59
CA TYR A 62 -9.48 -10.33 -0.62
C TYR A 62 -8.18 -11.09 -0.84
N LYS A 63 -8.24 -12.38 -1.17
CA LYS A 63 -7.05 -13.14 -1.58
C LYS A 63 -6.48 -12.44 -2.82
N ALA A 64 -5.34 -11.76 -2.66
CA ALA A 64 -4.63 -11.17 -3.78
C ALA A 64 -4.37 -12.28 -4.80
N LYS A 65 -4.80 -12.05 -6.05
CA LYS A 65 -4.57 -13.00 -7.13
C LYS A 65 -3.06 -13.18 -7.26
N ILE A 66 -2.60 -14.43 -7.11
CA ILE A 66 -1.19 -14.72 -7.28
C ILE A 66 -0.88 -14.63 -8.79
N PRO A 67 0.19 -13.92 -9.21
CA PRO A 67 0.52 -13.79 -10.62
C PRO A 67 0.67 -15.18 -11.25
N SER A 68 0.04 -15.39 -12.40
CA SER A 68 0.03 -16.69 -13.10
C SER A 68 1.46 -17.21 -13.35
N LEU A 69 2.39 -16.30 -13.64
CA LEU A 69 3.80 -16.62 -13.87
C LEU A 69 4.48 -17.32 -12.68
N LEU A 70 4.03 -17.09 -11.43
CA LEU A 70 4.59 -17.76 -10.25
C LEU A 70 4.17 -19.23 -10.13
N HIS A 71 3.15 -19.66 -10.89
CA HIS A 71 2.54 -20.99 -10.78
C HIS A 71 2.46 -21.74 -12.11
N THR A 72 3.02 -21.21 -13.20
CA THR A 72 2.96 -21.84 -14.53
C THR A 72 3.97 -22.99 -14.66
N CYS A 73 5.26 -22.69 -14.48
CA CYS A 73 6.35 -23.68 -14.48
C CYS A 73 7.56 -23.11 -13.71
N GLN A 74 8.62 -23.91 -13.53
CA GLN A 74 9.81 -23.49 -12.80
C GLN A 74 10.48 -22.27 -13.42
N ASP A 75 10.74 -22.27 -14.73
CA ASP A 75 11.41 -21.14 -15.41
C ASP A 75 10.63 -19.83 -15.28
N SER A 76 9.32 -19.90 -15.52
CA SER A 76 8.42 -18.76 -15.37
C SER A 76 8.46 -18.22 -13.93
N ARG A 77 8.46 -19.12 -12.93
CA ARG A 77 8.54 -18.75 -11.52
C ARG A 77 9.87 -18.08 -11.19
N GLU A 78 10.99 -18.61 -11.69
CA GLU A 78 12.31 -18.01 -11.49
C GLU A 78 12.41 -16.61 -12.10
N VAL A 79 11.81 -16.39 -13.27
CA VAL A 79 11.73 -15.06 -13.89
C VAL A 79 10.85 -14.12 -13.07
N ALA A 80 9.67 -14.57 -12.65
CA ALA A 80 8.72 -13.77 -11.87
C ALA A 80 9.24 -13.39 -10.48
N LEU A 81 9.96 -14.28 -9.78
CA LEU A 81 10.53 -14.02 -8.45
C LEU A 81 11.64 -12.95 -8.44
N LYS A 82 12.17 -12.57 -9.60
CA LYS A 82 13.08 -11.41 -9.72
C LYS A 82 12.36 -10.11 -9.43
N VAL A 83 11.09 -10.02 -9.84
CA VAL A 83 10.23 -8.83 -9.69
C VAL A 83 9.37 -8.93 -8.44
N TYR A 84 8.60 -10.01 -8.29
CA TYR A 84 7.67 -10.18 -7.17
C TYR A 84 8.39 -10.63 -5.91
N LYS A 85 8.26 -9.86 -4.81
CA LYS A 85 8.81 -10.19 -3.49
C LYS A 85 7.70 -10.49 -2.49
N LEU A 86 7.99 -11.35 -1.52
CA LEU A 86 7.10 -11.58 -0.39
C LEU A 86 7.13 -10.34 0.53
N SER A 87 6.04 -9.59 0.54
CA SER A 87 5.91 -8.34 1.29
C SER A 87 4.87 -8.46 2.40
N PHE A 88 4.94 -7.53 3.35
CA PHE A 88 3.94 -7.33 4.40
C PHE A 88 3.78 -8.47 5.43
N ALA A 89 4.78 -9.35 5.59
CA ALA A 89 4.72 -10.46 6.56
C ALA A 89 4.29 -9.98 7.97
N LYS A 90 5.01 -8.98 8.54
CA LYS A 90 4.70 -8.41 9.85
C LYS A 90 3.29 -7.83 9.93
N LEU A 91 2.86 -7.11 8.89
CA LEU A 91 1.53 -6.48 8.83
C LEU A 91 0.41 -7.52 8.71
N LEU A 92 0.69 -8.67 8.10
CA LEU A 92 -0.25 -9.75 7.80
C LEU A 92 -0.06 -10.98 8.70
N GLN A 93 0.53 -10.83 9.89
CA GLN A 93 0.71 -11.92 10.86
C GLN A 93 1.44 -13.13 10.24
N ASP A 94 2.59 -12.86 9.63
CA ASP A 94 3.46 -13.83 8.94
C ASP A 94 2.79 -14.55 7.76
N ARG A 95 1.78 -13.91 7.15
CA ARG A 95 1.15 -14.34 5.89
C ARG A 95 1.50 -13.36 4.76
N PRO A 96 2.76 -13.35 4.28
CA PRO A 96 3.19 -12.42 3.26
C PRO A 96 2.47 -12.65 1.94
N VAL A 97 2.47 -11.62 1.10
CA VAL A 97 1.87 -11.65 -0.24
C VAL A 97 2.96 -11.30 -1.24
N TYR A 98 3.03 -12.02 -2.36
CA TYR A 98 3.86 -11.59 -3.47
C TYR A 98 3.41 -10.20 -3.94
N PHE A 99 4.33 -9.26 -4.07
CA PHE A 99 4.08 -7.87 -4.42
C PHE A 99 5.22 -7.35 -5.32
N ASP A 100 4.86 -6.67 -6.40
CA ASP A 100 5.78 -5.89 -7.24
C ASP A 100 5.82 -4.46 -6.69
N ILE A 101 6.93 -4.08 -6.07
CA ILE A 101 7.09 -2.78 -5.41
C ILE A 101 6.89 -1.61 -6.38
N GLU A 102 7.28 -1.81 -7.65
CA GLU A 102 7.30 -0.78 -8.67
C GLU A 102 5.93 -0.56 -9.29
N LYS A 103 5.22 -1.65 -9.60
CA LYS A 103 3.94 -1.61 -10.32
C LYS A 103 2.71 -1.79 -9.44
N ASP A 104 2.76 -2.67 -8.44
CA ASP A 104 1.56 -2.99 -7.67
C ASP A 104 1.11 -1.81 -6.81
N THR A 105 -0.20 -1.75 -6.59
CA THR A 105 -0.84 -0.75 -5.75
C THR A 105 -1.36 -1.39 -4.47
N LEU A 106 -0.95 -0.85 -3.33
CA LEU A 106 -1.46 -1.26 -2.03
C LEU A 106 -2.73 -0.46 -1.73
N TRP A 107 -3.90 -1.09 -1.69
CA TRP A 107 -5.13 -0.42 -1.30
C TRP A 107 -5.51 -0.76 0.13
N VAL A 108 -5.46 0.24 0.99
CA VAL A 108 -5.80 0.11 2.39
C VAL A 108 -7.14 0.76 2.67
N SER A 109 -8.03 -0.02 3.29
CA SER A 109 -9.33 0.46 3.78
C SER A 109 -9.40 0.32 5.30
N GLY A 110 -9.83 1.39 5.98
CA GLY A 110 -10.28 1.30 7.37
C GLY A 110 -11.55 0.47 7.46
N GLY A 111 -11.77 -0.27 8.54
CA GLY A 111 -12.96 -1.13 8.55
C GLY A 111 -13.43 -1.78 9.84
N CYS A 112 -12.79 -1.63 10.99
CA CYS A 112 -13.40 -2.09 12.24
C CYS A 112 -13.98 -0.90 13.00
N ARG A 113 -15.12 -1.09 13.69
CA ARG A 113 -15.79 -0.05 14.49
C ARG A 113 -14.88 0.56 15.58
N GLN A 114 -13.74 -0.06 15.85
CA GLN A 114 -12.70 0.38 16.78
C GLN A 114 -11.60 1.22 16.12
N ASN A 115 -11.65 1.39 14.80
CA ASN A 115 -10.59 2.01 13.99
C ASN A 115 -11.00 3.40 13.52
N PHE A 116 -11.24 4.31 14.47
CA PHE A 116 -11.35 5.74 14.18
C PHE A 116 -10.01 6.34 13.71
N ARG A 117 -8.92 5.58 13.85
CA ARG A 117 -7.54 6.04 13.66
C ARG A 117 -6.89 5.25 12.52
N PHE A 118 -6.75 5.89 11.37
CA PHE A 118 -6.08 5.31 10.19
C PHE A 118 -4.56 5.34 10.40
N PRO A 119 -3.81 4.24 10.32
CA PRO A 119 -2.38 4.26 10.59
C PRO A 119 -1.64 4.93 9.44
N VAL A 120 -1.36 6.21 9.62
CA VAL A 120 -0.43 6.98 8.81
C VAL A 120 0.93 6.28 8.70
N ARG A 121 1.29 5.47 9.71
CA ARG A 121 2.44 4.55 9.71
C ARG A 121 2.61 3.74 8.43
N LEU A 122 1.52 3.38 7.74
CA LEU A 122 1.62 2.66 6.47
C LEU A 122 2.40 3.43 5.42
N ILE A 123 2.23 4.75 5.30
CA ILE A 123 2.89 5.56 4.25
C ILE A 123 4.42 5.47 4.32
N GLY A 124 4.93 5.28 5.52
CA GLY A 124 6.36 5.15 5.80
C GLY A 124 6.87 3.73 5.91
N MET A 125 6.00 2.74 5.74
CA MET A 125 6.50 1.39 5.48
C MET A 125 7.17 1.35 4.10
N ASP A 126 8.29 0.66 4.03
CA ASP A 126 8.93 0.34 2.75
C ASP A 126 8.20 -0.80 2.04
N GLY A 127 8.55 -1.00 0.77
CA GLY A 127 8.05 -2.13 -0.02
C GLY A 127 6.78 -1.86 -0.83
N PHE A 128 6.46 -0.59 -1.09
CA PHE A 128 5.50 -0.20 -2.13
C PHE A 128 5.78 1.23 -2.62
N ARG A 129 5.44 1.50 -3.87
CA ARG A 129 5.40 2.85 -4.44
C ARG A 129 4.00 3.45 -4.48
N ASN A 130 3.00 2.64 -4.80
CA ASN A 130 1.63 3.11 -5.02
C ASN A 130 0.75 2.70 -3.84
N LEU A 131 0.06 3.67 -3.23
CA LEU A 131 -0.79 3.48 -2.07
C LEU A 131 -2.13 4.17 -2.27
N ILE A 132 -3.22 3.42 -2.10
CA ILE A 132 -4.58 3.95 -2.04
C ILE A 132 -5.07 3.86 -0.60
N ILE A 133 -5.57 4.97 -0.07
CA ILE A 133 -6.13 5.08 1.28
C ILE A 133 -7.61 5.39 1.18
N THR A 134 -8.47 4.52 1.71
CA THR A 134 -9.88 4.87 1.94
C THR A 134 -10.09 5.16 3.42
N PRO A 135 -10.29 6.44 3.81
CA PRO A 135 -10.63 6.81 5.17
C PRO A 135 -11.98 6.18 5.56
N SER A 136 -12.17 5.97 6.86
CA SER A 136 -13.38 5.32 7.38
C SER A 136 -14.45 6.37 7.67
N SER A 137 -15.54 6.34 6.90
CA SER A 137 -16.72 7.23 6.95
C SER A 137 -17.44 7.41 8.29
N ARG A 138 -17.03 6.67 9.33
CA ARG A 138 -17.77 6.59 10.61
C ARG A 138 -17.04 7.22 11.77
N GLY A 139 -15.96 7.94 11.52
CA GLY A 139 -15.13 8.46 12.59
C GLY A 139 -14.70 9.89 12.36
N PHE A 140 -15.25 10.81 13.16
CA PHE A 140 -14.71 12.15 13.31
C PHE A 140 -13.20 12.04 13.58
N ILE A 141 -12.38 12.42 12.60
CA ILE A 141 -10.98 12.75 12.86
C ILE A 141 -11.05 14.03 13.67
N GLY A 142 -11.21 13.91 14.99
CA GLY A 142 -11.22 15.07 15.87
C GLY A 142 -9.96 15.89 15.57
N HIS A 143 -10.11 17.18 15.32
CA HIS A 143 -9.02 18.09 14.97
C HIS A 143 -7.91 18.12 16.04
N ASN A 144 -8.25 17.69 17.27
CA ASN A 144 -7.37 17.50 18.42
C ASN A 144 -7.14 16.03 18.81
N SER A 145 -7.71 15.08 18.07
CA SER A 145 -7.43 13.66 18.30
C SER A 145 -5.98 13.42 17.87
N ALA A 146 -5.15 12.84 18.74
CA ALA A 146 -3.79 12.47 18.40
C ALA A 146 -3.85 11.60 17.14
N ILE A 147 -3.41 12.17 16.01
CA ILE A 147 -3.48 11.53 14.71
C ILE A 147 -2.47 10.37 14.74
N THR A 148 -2.97 9.21 15.16
CA THR A 148 -2.65 7.87 14.63
C THR A 148 -1.39 7.14 15.08
N SER A 149 -0.75 7.59 16.15
CA SER A 149 0.27 6.82 16.89
C SER A 149 0.23 7.26 18.36
N PHE A 150 0.66 6.41 19.29
CA PHE A 150 1.00 6.88 20.64
C PHE A 150 2.18 7.88 20.59
N GLU A 151 2.89 7.95 19.45
CA GLU A 151 3.82 9.03 19.10
C GLU A 151 3.13 10.14 18.28
N PRO A 152 3.54 11.40 18.42
CA PRO A 152 3.07 12.48 17.56
C PRO A 152 3.32 12.19 16.07
N LEU A 153 2.35 12.47 15.20
CA LEU A 153 2.46 12.37 13.74
C LEU A 153 3.75 13.04 13.20
N SER A 154 4.18 14.13 13.84
CA SER A 154 5.43 14.83 13.53
C SER A 154 6.68 13.98 13.79
N THR A 155 6.71 13.20 14.88
CA THR A 155 7.83 12.31 15.21
C THR A 155 7.95 11.22 14.18
N TRP A 156 6.82 10.63 13.79
CA TRP A 156 6.81 9.61 12.75
C TRP A 156 7.16 10.17 11.37
N LEU A 157 6.65 11.35 10.99
CA LEU A 157 7.00 11.98 9.72
C LEU A 157 8.49 12.36 9.69
N ASN A 158 9.08 12.73 10.83
CA ASN A 158 10.52 12.94 10.92
C ASN A 158 11.27 11.62 10.64
N GLU A 159 10.88 10.50 11.26
CA GLU A 159 11.50 9.20 10.96
C GLU A 159 11.30 8.76 9.51
N PHE A 160 10.12 9.01 8.94
CA PHE A 160 9.84 8.76 7.54
C PHE A 160 10.78 9.57 6.64
N LEU A 161 10.85 10.89 6.83
CA LEU A 161 11.69 11.76 6.00
C LEU A 161 13.20 11.51 6.20
N LEU A 162 13.62 11.14 7.41
CA LEU A 162 15.01 10.78 7.71
C LEU A 162 15.37 9.38 7.18
N GLY A 163 14.40 8.47 7.11
CA GLY A 163 14.57 7.09 6.66
C GLY A 163 14.43 6.89 5.15
N THR A 164 13.78 7.80 4.43
CA THR A 164 13.54 7.64 2.99
C THR A 164 14.77 7.94 2.14
N LYS A 165 15.64 6.93 1.99
CA LYS A 165 16.47 6.75 0.77
C LYS A 165 15.74 5.90 -0.28
N GLY A 166 14.42 5.95 -0.26
CA GLY A 166 13.54 5.12 -1.07
C GLY A 166 13.02 5.87 -2.31
N PRO A 167 12.41 5.13 -3.25
CA PRO A 167 11.74 5.75 -4.38
C PRO A 167 10.56 6.64 -3.96
N LYS A 168 10.29 7.65 -4.78
CA LYS A 168 9.13 8.52 -4.62
C LYS A 168 7.84 7.70 -4.58
N LYS A 169 7.06 7.90 -3.51
CA LYS A 169 5.75 7.23 -3.32
C LYS A 169 4.62 8.06 -3.94
N HIS A 170 3.59 7.37 -4.42
CA HIS A 170 2.34 7.95 -4.88
C HIS A 170 1.20 7.50 -3.96
N VAL A 171 0.54 8.47 -3.33
CA VAL A 171 -0.53 8.24 -2.36
C VAL A 171 -1.81 8.89 -2.89
N GLN A 172 -2.85 8.07 -3.04
CA GLN A 172 -4.18 8.51 -3.43
C GLN A 172 -5.12 8.32 -2.24
N ILE A 173 -5.73 9.40 -1.77
CA ILE A 173 -6.73 9.38 -0.71
C ILE A 173 -8.10 9.38 -1.37
N VAL A 174 -8.82 8.28 -1.19
CA VAL A 174 -10.14 8.09 -1.81
C VAL A 174 -11.17 8.92 -1.06
N HIS A 175 -11.75 9.88 -1.76
CA HIS A 175 -12.98 10.52 -1.37
C HIS A 175 -14.15 9.54 -1.57
N GLN A 176 -14.77 9.13 -0.48
CA GLN A 176 -16.00 8.36 -0.49
C GLN A 176 -17.15 9.35 -0.30
N GLU A 177 -18.04 9.47 -1.29
CA GLU A 177 -19.24 10.31 -1.15
C GLU A 177 -20.14 9.72 -0.07
N ASP A 178 -19.99 10.18 1.16
CA ASP A 178 -20.94 9.89 2.22
C ASP A 178 -22.13 10.84 2.10
N ARG A 179 -23.24 10.29 1.63
CA ARG A 179 -24.62 10.76 1.85
C ARG A 179 -24.82 12.29 1.82
N MET A 180 -25.15 12.79 0.64
CA MET A 180 -26.00 13.96 0.31
C MET A 180 -25.75 15.35 0.95
N PHE A 181 -24.96 15.54 2.00
CA PHE A 181 -24.97 16.83 2.73
C PHE A 181 -23.61 17.39 3.20
N SER A 182 -22.47 16.83 2.81
CA SER A 182 -21.18 17.47 3.09
C SER A 182 -20.75 18.39 1.95
N THR A 183 -20.38 19.61 2.30
CA THR A 183 -19.58 20.48 1.43
C THR A 183 -18.22 19.82 1.17
N VAL A 184 -17.65 20.03 -0.02
CA VAL A 184 -16.43 19.35 -0.51
C VAL A 184 -15.22 19.49 0.45
N ASP A 185 -15.17 20.59 1.20
CA ASP A 185 -14.05 20.92 2.10
C ASP A 185 -14.04 20.18 3.44
N ASP A 186 -15.12 19.48 3.81
CA ASP A 186 -15.30 18.83 5.12
C ASP A 186 -15.22 17.29 5.08
N THR A 187 -14.68 16.74 4.01
CA THR A 187 -14.62 15.29 3.83
C THR A 187 -13.44 14.68 4.60
N ASP A 188 -13.58 13.47 5.14
CA ASP A 188 -12.49 12.77 5.85
C ASP A 188 -11.21 12.66 4.99
N ALA A 189 -11.39 12.54 3.68
CA ALA A 189 -10.29 12.52 2.71
C ALA A 189 -9.55 13.87 2.65
N GLN A 190 -10.28 14.98 2.61
CA GLN A 190 -9.71 16.32 2.60
C GLN A 190 -9.07 16.68 3.94
N LEU A 191 -9.68 16.29 5.05
CA LEU A 191 -9.08 16.45 6.39
C LEU A 191 -7.77 15.69 6.53
N LEU A 192 -7.72 14.45 6.04
CA LEU A 192 -6.50 13.65 6.03
C LEU A 192 -5.41 14.28 5.13
N TYR A 193 -5.79 14.73 3.93
CA TYR A 193 -4.88 15.45 3.03
C TYR A 193 -4.32 16.72 3.68
N ASN A 194 -5.18 17.56 4.25
CA ASN A 194 -4.79 18.78 4.95
C ASN A 194 -3.87 18.47 6.14
N GLY A 195 -4.13 17.36 6.86
CA GLY A 195 -3.27 16.84 7.92
C GLY A 195 -1.86 16.53 7.41
N PHE A 196 -1.74 15.84 6.28
CA PHE A 196 -0.43 15.60 5.65
C PHE A 196 0.27 16.89 5.25
N MET A 197 -0.42 17.77 4.53
CA MET A 197 0.18 19.01 4.03
C MET A 197 0.64 19.93 5.16
N ARG A 198 -0.13 20.01 6.27
CA ARG A 198 0.28 20.78 7.45
C ARG A 198 1.60 20.29 8.03
N VAL A 199 1.81 18.97 8.10
CA VAL A 199 3.06 18.46 8.68
C VAL A 199 4.22 18.61 7.70
N PHE A 200 4.02 18.34 6.41
CA PHE A 200 5.06 18.58 5.41
C PHE A 200 5.50 20.05 5.37
N ASN A 201 4.54 20.98 5.38
CA ASN A 201 4.85 22.42 5.40
C ASN A 201 5.62 22.81 6.68
N LYS A 202 5.27 22.24 7.84
CA LYS A 202 5.99 22.49 9.10
C LYS A 202 7.44 22.01 9.04
N GLN A 203 7.69 20.85 8.44
CA GLN A 203 9.02 20.26 8.31
C GLN A 203 9.88 20.91 7.22
N GLN A 204 9.26 21.39 6.14
CA GLN A 204 9.93 22.14 5.07
C GLN A 204 10.61 23.40 5.60
N ILE A 205 10.03 24.05 6.62
CA ILE A 205 10.60 25.25 7.24
C ILE A 205 11.89 24.94 8.02
N HIS A 206 12.11 23.68 8.45
CA HIS A 206 13.16 23.33 9.40
C HIS A 206 14.30 22.47 8.80
N SER A 207 14.26 22.12 7.52
CA SER A 207 15.24 21.17 6.96
C SER A 207 15.50 21.32 5.45
N GLU A 208 16.76 21.16 5.03
CA GLU A 208 17.21 21.08 3.62
C GLU A 208 16.85 19.73 2.96
N ILE A 209 15.66 19.19 3.23
CA ILE A 209 15.29 17.87 2.70
C ILE A 209 14.93 18.00 1.22
N ASP A 210 15.62 17.23 0.39
CA ASP A 210 15.41 17.17 -1.05
C ASP A 210 13.96 16.79 -1.40
N HIS A 211 13.27 17.71 -2.09
CA HIS A 211 11.88 17.57 -2.50
C HIS A 211 11.60 16.34 -3.38
N ARG A 212 12.62 15.73 -3.99
CA ARG A 212 12.49 14.53 -4.82
C ARG A 212 12.00 13.30 -4.06
N TYR A 213 12.14 13.27 -2.73
CA TYR A 213 11.72 12.15 -1.89
C TYR A 213 10.32 12.32 -1.27
N TYR A 214 9.70 13.49 -1.42
CA TYR A 214 8.36 13.71 -0.88
C TYR A 214 7.33 12.87 -1.63
N PRO A 215 6.44 12.16 -0.92
CA PRO A 215 5.37 11.43 -1.55
C PRO A 215 4.45 12.41 -2.27
N SER A 216 4.03 12.06 -3.48
CA SER A 216 2.93 12.76 -4.14
C SER A 216 1.62 12.31 -3.50
N ILE A 217 0.89 13.24 -2.89
CA ILE A 217 -0.40 12.96 -2.26
C ILE A 217 -1.50 13.66 -3.05
N THR A 218 -2.54 12.91 -3.40
CA THR A 218 -3.71 13.43 -4.12
C THR A 218 -4.99 12.93 -3.46
N VAL A 219 -6.03 13.77 -3.47
CA VAL A 219 -7.39 13.34 -3.12
C VAL A 219 -8.10 13.02 -4.42
N VAL A 220 -8.66 11.82 -4.53
CA VAL A 220 -9.32 11.33 -5.75
C VAL A 220 -10.71 10.83 -5.44
N ARG A 221 -11.67 11.11 -6.33
CA ARG A 221 -12.98 10.45 -6.26
C ARG A 221 -12.81 8.97 -6.56
N ARG A 222 -13.64 8.14 -5.93
CA ARG A 222 -13.60 6.68 -6.13
C ARG A 222 -13.73 6.28 -7.60
N ASP A 223 -14.54 6.98 -8.38
CA ASP A 223 -14.76 6.69 -9.79
C ASP A 223 -13.58 7.13 -10.69
N ASN A 224 -12.72 8.00 -10.15
CA ASN A 224 -11.50 8.47 -10.80
C ASN A 224 -10.26 7.74 -10.27
N LEU A 225 -10.43 6.62 -9.55
CA LEU A 225 -9.29 5.84 -9.07
C LEU A 225 -8.56 5.24 -10.26
N ASP A 226 -7.30 5.66 -10.41
CA ASP A 226 -6.39 5.01 -11.32
C ASP A 226 -5.89 3.72 -10.66
N PHE A 227 -6.50 2.60 -11.04
CA PHE A 227 -6.07 1.27 -10.60
C PHE A 227 -4.86 0.74 -11.40
N GLY A 228 -4.28 1.54 -12.30
CA GLY A 228 -3.18 1.10 -13.15
C GLY A 228 -3.59 0.01 -14.14
N GLY A 229 -4.83 0.03 -14.66
CA GLY A 229 -5.22 -0.79 -15.82
C GLY A 229 -6.05 -2.05 -15.54
N GLY A 230 -6.87 -2.09 -14.50
CA GLY A 230 -7.86 -3.17 -14.30
C GLY A 230 -9.27 -2.63 -14.09
N HIS A 231 -10.18 -2.87 -15.05
CA HIS A 231 -11.62 -2.84 -14.77
C HIS A 231 -11.94 -3.96 -13.76
N TRP A 232 -12.67 -3.62 -12.69
CA TRP A 232 -13.14 -4.53 -11.64
C TRP A 232 -14.60 -4.88 -11.82
#